data_AF-A0AAV5AFL9-F1
#
_entry.id   AF-A0AAV5AFL9-F1
#
_cell.length_a   1.000
_cell.length_b   1.000
_cell.length_c   1.000
_cell.angle_alpha   90.00
_cell.angle_beta   90.00
_cell.angle_gamma   90.00
#
_symmetry.space_group_name_H-M   'P 1'
#
loop_
_entity.id
_entity.type
_entity.pdbx_description
1 polymer ?
#
loop_
_entity_poly.entity_id
_entity_poly.type
_entity_poly.pdbx_seq_one_letter_code
_entity_poly.pdbx_strand_id
1 'polypeptide(L)'
;MSPKPSIYIIRPKDTPGQDLLIGPVPAIWPPPDVPVKVGDQITDRWHLKTAEGNTFNVYAGRGHPNDYKWIVKDNALYVSAVHKPDDFRFESAGHNLYT
;
A
#
# COMPACT_ATOMS: atom_id res chain seq x y z
N MET A 1 -6.50 -17.11 -7.47
CA MET A 1 -6.94 -15.89 -8.19
C MET A 1 -6.13 -14.72 -7.65
N SER A 2 -5.84 -13.71 -8.47
CA SER A 2 -5.15 -12.47 -8.03
C SER A 2 -6.16 -11.33 -7.96
N PRO A 3 -5.93 -10.29 -7.13
CA PRO A 3 -6.80 -9.12 -7.09
C PRO A 3 -6.80 -8.42 -8.46
N LYS A 4 -7.93 -7.82 -8.83
CA LYS A 4 -8.01 -7.01 -10.05
C LYS A 4 -7.32 -5.67 -9.80
N PRO A 5 -6.62 -5.07 -10.78
CA PRO A 5 -6.16 -3.69 -10.64
C PRO A 5 -7.35 -2.76 -10.40
N SER A 6 -7.35 -2.07 -9.25
CA SER A 6 -8.45 -1.22 -8.80
C SER A 6 -8.01 -0.40 -7.57
N ILE A 7 -8.96 0.32 -6.99
CA ILE A 7 -8.81 1.04 -5.73
C ILE A 7 -9.40 0.16 -4.62
N TYR A 8 -8.61 -0.07 -3.57
CA TYR A 8 -8.99 -0.91 -2.43
C TYR A 8 -8.85 -0.18 -1.11
N ILE A 9 -9.72 -0.56 -0.17
CA ILE A 9 -9.46 -0.43 1.26
C ILE A 9 -8.81 -1.74 1.68
N ILE A 10 -7.67 -1.67 2.34
CA ILE A 10 -6.94 -2.85 2.81
C ILE A 10 -7.13 -2.96 4.31
N ARG A 11 -7.64 -4.10 4.77
CA ARG A 11 -7.91 -4.39 6.17
C ARG A 11 -7.09 -5.60 6.61
N PRO A 12 -6.25 -5.50 7.65
CA PRO A 12 -5.62 -6.67 8.22
C PRO A 12 -6.68 -7.61 8.80
N LYS A 13 -6.51 -8.91 8.57
CA LYS A 13 -7.46 -9.94 9.01
C LYS A 13 -7.65 -9.96 10.52
N ASP A 14 -6.57 -9.73 11.26
CA ASP A 14 -6.52 -9.95 12.72
C ASP A 14 -6.91 -8.71 13.53
N THR A 15 -7.19 -7.58 12.87
CA THR A 15 -7.60 -6.32 13.51
C THR A 15 -8.91 -5.79 12.91
N PRO A 16 -10.06 -6.42 13.23
CA PRO A 16 -11.35 -6.00 12.68
C PRO A 16 -11.64 -4.53 13.00
N GLY A 17 -12.13 -3.79 11.99
CA GLY A 17 -12.46 -2.37 12.12
C GLY A 17 -11.26 -1.42 12.01
N GLN A 18 -10.04 -1.94 11.86
CA GLN A 18 -8.86 -1.15 11.53
C GLN A 18 -8.46 -1.36 10.07
N ASP A 19 -7.97 -0.31 9.44
CA ASP A 19 -7.51 -0.36 8.06
C ASP A 19 -6.00 -0.10 8.00
N LEU A 20 -5.40 -0.45 6.88
CA LEU A 20 -4.01 -0.19 6.57
C LEU A 20 -3.89 1.25 6.04
N LEU A 21 -3.06 2.07 6.69
CA LEU A 21 -2.98 3.52 6.51
C LEU A 21 -1.54 3.99 6.33
N ILE A 22 -1.37 5.16 5.74
CA ILE A 22 -0.13 5.91 5.76
C ILE A 22 0.10 6.46 7.17
N GLY A 23 1.33 6.33 7.67
CA GLY A 23 1.76 6.98 8.90
C GLY A 23 1.73 8.51 8.84
N PRO A 24 2.06 9.21 9.93
CA PRO A 24 2.19 10.67 9.91
C PRO A 24 3.23 11.12 8.86
N VAL A 25 2.82 12.02 7.96
CA VAL A 25 3.71 12.58 6.93
C VAL A 25 4.29 13.90 7.44
N PRO A 26 5.59 13.99 7.75
CA PRO A 26 6.21 15.25 8.17
C PRO A 26 6.29 16.23 7.00
N ALA A 27 6.08 17.53 7.28
CA ALA A 27 6.13 18.59 6.28
C ALA A 27 7.58 19.04 5.99
N ILE A 28 8.41 18.11 5.51
CA ILE A 28 9.82 18.34 5.14
C ILE A 28 10.09 17.91 3.69
N TRP A 29 11.10 18.50 3.05
CA TRP A 29 11.45 18.23 1.65
C TRP A 29 12.93 17.81 1.48
N PRO A 30 13.23 16.72 0.74
CA PRO A 30 12.28 15.78 0.14
C PRO A 30 11.48 15.02 1.22
N PRO A 31 10.27 14.52 0.91
CA PRO A 31 9.46 13.81 1.89
C PRO A 31 10.16 12.49 2.25
N PRO A 32 10.24 12.13 3.54
CA PRO A 32 10.85 10.88 3.94
C PRO A 32 9.94 9.70 3.60
N ASP A 33 10.50 8.50 3.67
CA ASP A 33 9.70 7.28 3.70
C ASP A 33 8.88 7.26 5.00
N VAL A 34 7.59 6.96 4.89
CA VAL A 34 6.64 6.97 6.01
C VAL A 34 6.16 5.55 6.26
N PRO A 35 6.15 5.05 7.51
CA PRO A 35 5.71 3.68 7.77
C PRO A 35 4.23 3.51 7.41
N VAL A 36 3.89 2.34 6.88
CA VAL A 36 2.51 1.90 6.82
C VAL A 36 2.10 1.43 8.22
N LYS A 37 0.95 1.88 8.70
CA LYS A 37 0.42 1.55 10.03
C LYS A 37 -0.99 0.96 9.92
N VAL A 38 -1.41 0.27 10.97
CA VAL A 38 -2.80 -0.15 11.16
C VAL A 38 -3.48 0.87 12.08
N GLY A 39 -4.69 1.32 11.74
CA GLY A 39 -5.40 2.30 12.55
C GLY A 39 -6.88 2.44 12.25
N ASP A 40 -7.56 3.24 13.07
CA ASP A 40 -9.00 3.54 13.09
C ASP A 40 -9.38 4.86 12.39
N GLN A 41 -8.40 5.55 11.81
CA GLN A 41 -8.55 6.86 11.17
C GLN A 41 -9.19 6.77 9.77
N ILE A 42 -9.39 7.93 9.12
CA ILE A 42 -9.86 8.06 7.74
C ILE A 42 -9.13 7.05 6.85
N THR A 43 -9.90 6.14 6.26
CA THR A 43 -9.37 5.04 5.47
C THR A 43 -8.61 5.53 4.25
N ASP A 44 -7.34 5.11 4.13
CA ASP A 44 -6.56 5.31 2.92
C ASP A 44 -7.04 4.39 1.79
N ARG A 45 -7.05 4.97 0.59
CA ARG A 45 -7.40 4.27 -0.64
C ARG A 45 -6.12 3.87 -1.37
N TRP A 46 -5.94 2.57 -1.52
CA TRP A 46 -4.77 1.97 -2.14
C TRP A 46 -5.07 1.64 -3.60
N HIS A 47 -4.31 2.25 -4.50
CA HIS A 47 -4.41 2.02 -5.93
C HIS A 47 -3.48 0.88 -6.31
N LEU A 48 -4.08 -0.26 -6.68
CA LEU A 48 -3.37 -1.44 -7.12
C LEU A 48 -3.21 -1.40 -8.65
N LYS A 49 -1.98 -1.40 -9.13
CA LYS A 49 -1.67 -1.42 -10.57
C LYS A 49 -0.85 -2.65 -10.92
N THR A 50 -1.15 -3.27 -12.05
CA THR A 50 -0.32 -4.37 -12.57
C THR A 50 1.08 -3.83 -12.88
N ALA A 51 2.09 -4.54 -12.39
CA ALA A 51 3.48 -4.36 -12.77
C ALA A 51 3.87 -5.46 -13.78
N GLU A 52 5.15 -5.81 -13.89
CA GLU A 52 5.57 -6.86 -14.82
C GLU A 52 5.07 -8.24 -14.39
N GLY A 53 4.52 -9.00 -15.35
CA GLY A 53 4.00 -10.36 -15.10
C GLY A 53 2.73 -10.38 -14.24
N ASN A 54 2.76 -11.14 -13.14
CA ASN A 54 1.64 -11.29 -12.19
C ASN A 54 1.92 -10.57 -10.86
N THR A 55 2.66 -9.47 -10.92
CA THR A 55 2.99 -8.62 -9.77
C THR A 55 2.24 -7.30 -9.85
N PHE A 56 2.26 -6.57 -8.74
CA PHE A 56 1.50 -5.35 -8.55
C PHE A 56 2.32 -4.32 -7.80
N ASN A 57 2.20 -3.06 -8.20
CA ASN A 57 2.63 -1.94 -7.36
C ASN A 57 1.42 -1.34 -6.65
N VAL A 58 1.63 -0.86 -5.42
CA VAL A 58 0.59 -0.27 -4.59
C VAL A 58 0.90 1.21 -4.36
N TYR A 59 -0.08 2.07 -4.63
CA TYR A 59 0.05 3.53 -4.50
C TYR A 59 -0.96 4.07 -3.50
N ALA A 60 -0.54 5.02 -2.69
CA ALA A 60 -1.37 5.81 -1.79
C ALA A 60 -1.70 7.15 -2.47
N GLY A 61 -2.96 7.37 -2.83
CA GLY A 61 -3.36 8.49 -3.70
C GLY A 61 -3.83 8.01 -5.07
N ARG A 62 -3.93 8.88 -6.08
CA ARG A 62 -4.59 8.58 -7.37
C ARG A 62 -3.74 7.77 -8.38
N GLY A 63 -2.58 7.27 -7.99
CA GLY A 63 -1.60 6.60 -8.83
C GLY A 63 -0.79 7.55 -9.74
N HIS A 64 -0.52 8.79 -9.33
CA HIS A 64 0.40 9.70 -10.02
C HIS A 64 1.87 9.37 -9.72
N PRO A 65 2.83 9.82 -10.54
CA PRO A 65 4.27 9.58 -10.32
C PRO A 65 4.80 10.07 -8.96
N ASN A 66 4.15 11.10 -8.40
CA ASN A 66 4.48 11.73 -7.13
C ASN A 66 3.67 11.18 -5.95
N ASP A 67 2.79 10.21 -6.18
CA ASP A 67 2.07 9.57 -5.10
C ASP A 67 3.02 8.69 -4.29
N TYR A 68 2.69 8.55 -3.02
CA TYR A 68 3.37 7.62 -2.13
C TYR A 68 3.16 6.19 -2.63
N LYS A 69 4.22 5.38 -2.62
CA LYS A 69 4.22 4.02 -3.18
C LYS A 69 4.75 3.05 -2.15
N TRP A 70 4.20 1.85 -2.09
CA TRP A 70 4.69 0.82 -1.19
C TRP A 70 6.11 0.43 -1.54
N ILE A 71 6.95 0.42 -0.51
CA ILE A 71 8.31 -0.10 -0.53
C ILE A 71 8.55 -0.94 0.73
N VAL A 72 9.44 -1.91 0.65
CA VAL A 72 9.90 -2.72 1.78
C VAL A 72 11.30 -2.25 2.16
N LYS A 73 11.45 -1.81 3.41
CA LYS A 73 12.72 -1.38 3.97
C LYS A 73 12.87 -1.98 5.36
N ASP A 74 14.04 -2.50 5.67
CA ASP A 74 14.36 -3.08 6.99
C ASP A 74 13.32 -4.12 7.44
N ASN A 75 12.84 -4.93 6.50
CA ASN A 75 11.80 -5.95 6.70
C ASN A 75 10.45 -5.41 7.20
N ALA A 76 10.14 -4.14 6.91
CA ALA A 76 8.88 -3.48 7.22
C ALA A 76 8.34 -2.73 6.00
N LEU A 77 7.02 -2.51 5.98
CA LEU A 77 6.32 -1.86 4.90
C LEU A 77 6.27 -0.34 5.12
N TYR A 78 6.76 0.40 4.14
CA TYR A 78 6.75 1.87 4.10
C TYR A 78 6.05 2.35 2.85
N VAL A 79 5.73 3.63 2.82
CA VAL A 79 5.41 4.36 1.60
C VAL A 79 6.47 5.41 1.29
N SER A 80 6.78 5.57 0.01
CA SER A 80 7.77 6.54 -0.45
C SER A 80 7.26 7.37 -1.62
N ALA A 81 7.53 8.68 -1.59
CA ALA A 81 7.30 9.58 -2.71
C ALA A 81 8.53 9.68 -3.65
N VAL A 82 9.71 9.21 -3.19
CA VAL A 82 11.00 9.38 -3.90
C VAL A 82 11.54 8.08 -4.46
N HIS A 83 11.28 6.95 -3.80
CA HIS A 83 11.75 5.64 -4.24
C HIS A 83 10.81 5.04 -5.31
N LYS A 84 11.34 4.09 -6.09
CA LYS A 84 10.55 3.26 -6.99
C LYS A 84 9.66 2.31 -6.15
N PRO A 85 8.45 1.98 -6.61
CA PRO A 85 7.62 1.00 -5.92
C PRO A 85 8.27 -0.39 -6.00
N ASP A 86 8.04 -1.19 -4.96
CA ASP A 86 8.34 -2.62 -5.03
C ASP A 86 7.20 -3.40 -5.70
N ASP A 87 7.57 -4.55 -6.28
CA ASP A 87 6.64 -5.47 -6.93
C ASP A 87 6.11 -6.49 -5.91
N PHE A 88 4.80 -6.47 -5.70
CA PHE A 88 4.10 -7.37 -4.79
C PHE A 88 3.34 -8.44 -5.56
N ARG A 89 3.39 -9.68 -5.07
CA ARG A 89 2.55 -10.76 -5.55
C ARG A 89 1.49 -11.05 -4.49
N PHE A 90 0.22 -10.96 -4.88
CA PHE A 90 -0.90 -11.25 -4.00
C PHE A 90 -1.47 -12.63 -4.31
N GLU A 91 -1.50 -13.50 -3.31
CA GLU A 91 -2.05 -14.84 -3.41
C GLU A 91 -3.40 -14.90 -2.69
N SER A 92 -4.45 -15.36 -3.37
CA SER A 92 -5.78 -15.45 -2.75
C SER A 92 -5.80 -16.57 -1.71
N ALA A 93 -6.17 -16.21 -0.49
CA ALA A 93 -6.43 -17.10 0.63
C ALA A 93 -7.95 -17.25 0.91
N GLY A 94 -8.80 -16.78 -0.01
CA GLY A 94 -10.25 -16.80 0.11
C GLY A 94 -10.92 -15.61 -0.58
N HIS A 95 -12.23 -15.46 -0.37
CA HIS A 95 -13.01 -14.34 -0.89
C HIS A 95 -12.47 -13.00 -0.34
N ASN A 96 -11.87 -12.18 -1.20
CA ASN A 96 -11.26 -10.89 -0.87
C ASN A 96 -10.20 -10.95 0.25
N LEU A 97 -9.58 -12.12 0.45
CA LEU A 97 -8.47 -12.30 1.39
C LEU A 97 -7.22 -12.66 0.60
N TYR A 98 -6.12 -11.95 0.88
CA TYR A 98 -4.86 -12.10 0.19
C TYR A 98 -3.69 -12.11 1.18
N THR A 99 -2.63 -12.82 0.81
CA THR A 99 -1.31 -12.80 1.45
C THR A 99 -0.27 -12.31 0.47
#